data_AF-A0A9W4VMI7-F1
#
_entry.id   AF-A0A9W4VMI7-F1
#
_cell.length_a   1.000
_cell.length_b   1.000
_cell.length_c   1.000
_cell.angle_alpha   90.00
_cell.angle_beta   90.00
_cell.angle_gamma   90.00
#
_symmetry.space_group_name_H-M   'P 1'
#
loop_
_entity.id
_entity.type
_entity.pdbx_description
1 polymer ?
#
loop_
_entity_poly.entity_id
_entity_poly.type
_entity_poly.pdbx_seq_one_letter_code
_entity_poly.pdbx_strand_id
1 'polypeptide(L)'
;MEGILQASSCFSLNHIFFDGVLDRLSEHSFKCSDASNKPSHRSPECTVYYGKIYRQFMPHTKVVDAMLVRNGKIELLGSADEVNAYVLRLQLKVRYQYLSERHAICPGFIEPNIHLVMSAVLQQWYHLGPFGLDCSWQKLMVHYSYSYIARALLYLDKGLESQSWLLGYGLHSGLLGHNVNISRQEVFKLINQLDIKRPIAILDAGSAIAYVNDSALEQIYNYLKSNDANSFSSKTAFFDLIHQQKGLYNEQLVWLAGSLPEAHMQMQLDNIYTNIEKVIATALRQGVTHLGVIDTHPFARKILAQYQPTIQHINLVEPKHSWLQELNSLACLGEHIKGASKELSRSIVIDIGQVGYCGYEWVQSYHGQSLLQPCQQLVDQGYNVCLQSGFPAQPLNLMRAAEQASTRIMEYAPGCYTRHERVLLPEQCLSKEQSLHAVTNASAIHLGCNAGKLQEGQSANFVHLSDDPLGTGDCWRDFAVIDCYANK
;
A
#
# COMPACT_ATOMS: atom_id res chain seq x y z
N MET A 1 -30.73 11.67 16.99
CA MET A 1 -29.53 11.65 16.13
C MET A 1 -28.41 11.04 16.96
N GLU A 2 -28.44 9.71 17.10
CA GLU A 2 -27.34 8.97 17.71
C GLU A 2 -26.41 8.57 16.57
N GLY A 3 -25.41 9.43 16.32
CA GLY A 3 -24.33 9.12 15.40
C GLY A 3 -23.50 8.00 16.01
N ILE A 4 -23.64 6.80 15.46
CA ILE A 4 -22.69 5.72 15.70
C ILE A 4 -21.37 6.21 15.13
N LEU A 5 -20.52 6.73 16.00
CA LEU A 5 -19.08 6.89 15.79
C LEU A 5 -18.50 5.50 15.55
N GLN A 6 -18.64 4.98 14.33
CA GLN A 6 -17.78 3.91 13.86
C GLN A 6 -16.40 4.54 13.67
N ALA A 7 -15.58 4.43 14.71
CA ALA A 7 -14.16 4.72 14.62
C ALA A 7 -13.57 3.81 13.55
N SER A 8 -13.39 4.34 12.34
CA SER A 8 -12.42 3.80 11.39
C SER A 8 -11.10 3.69 12.15
N SER A 9 -10.57 2.48 12.29
CA SER A 9 -9.32 2.19 13.00
C SER A 9 -8.07 2.63 12.21
N CYS A 10 -8.25 3.35 11.09
CA CYS A 10 -7.19 3.85 10.22
C CYS A 10 -7.60 5.19 9.58
N PHE A 11 -6.63 6.05 9.25
CA PHE A 11 -6.86 7.25 8.47
C PHE A 11 -7.00 6.89 6.97
N SER A 12 -8.24 6.63 6.54
CA SER A 12 -8.54 6.23 5.16
C SER A 12 -8.20 7.32 4.15
N LEU A 13 -7.61 6.95 3.01
CA LEU A 13 -7.33 7.87 1.90
C LEU A 13 -8.59 8.39 1.20
N ASN A 14 -9.77 7.85 1.54
CA ASN A 14 -11.07 8.37 1.11
C ASN A 14 -11.58 9.54 2.00
N HIS A 15 -10.82 9.93 3.02
CA HIS A 15 -11.19 11.05 3.87
C HIS A 15 -11.09 12.38 3.09
N ILE A 16 -12.04 13.29 3.33
CA ILE A 16 -12.19 14.60 2.66
C ILE A 16 -10.94 15.50 2.66
N PHE A 17 -9.99 15.23 3.57
CA PHE A 17 -8.69 15.89 3.59
C PHE A 17 -7.92 15.67 2.28
N PHE A 18 -7.88 14.43 1.81
CA PHE A 18 -7.13 14.06 0.61
C PHE A 18 -7.79 14.60 -0.65
N ASP A 19 -9.13 14.66 -0.69
CA ASP A 19 -9.88 15.38 -1.71
C ASP A 19 -9.50 16.85 -1.72
N GLY A 20 -9.47 17.51 -0.54
CA GLY A 20 -9.04 18.90 -0.42
C GLY A 20 -7.61 19.16 -0.92
N VAL A 21 -6.69 18.20 -0.75
CA VAL A 21 -5.34 18.29 -1.33
C VAL A 21 -5.38 18.18 -2.86
N LEU A 22 -6.17 17.26 -3.41
CA LEU A 22 -6.32 17.10 -4.87
C LEU A 22 -7.04 18.28 -5.52
N ASP A 23 -8.02 18.87 -4.85
CA ASP A 23 -8.68 20.10 -5.29
C ASP A 23 -7.68 21.25 -5.42
N ARG A 24 -6.85 21.46 -4.39
CA ARG A 24 -5.78 22.46 -4.41
C ARG A 24 -4.75 22.23 -5.52
N LEU A 25 -4.36 20.98 -5.77
CA LEU A 25 -3.51 20.65 -6.92
C LEU A 25 -4.18 20.97 -8.26
N SER A 26 -5.51 20.81 -8.34
CA SER A 26 -6.27 21.06 -9.58
C SER A 26 -6.39 22.54 -9.96
N GLU A 27 -6.22 23.45 -9.00
CA GLU A 27 -6.21 24.91 -9.21
C GLU A 27 -4.99 25.40 -10.01
N HIS A 28 -3.93 24.59 -10.06
CA HIS A 28 -2.65 24.97 -10.64
C HIS A 28 -2.55 24.59 -12.12
N SER A 29 -1.87 25.42 -12.91
CA SER A 29 -1.67 25.14 -14.34
C SER A 29 -0.65 24.02 -14.52
N PHE A 30 -1.12 22.89 -15.04
CA PHE A 30 -0.28 21.75 -15.39
C PHE A 30 0.38 21.93 -16.76
N LYS A 31 1.71 21.87 -16.83
CA LYS A 31 2.43 21.71 -18.10
C LYS A 31 2.77 20.23 -18.27
N CYS A 32 1.99 19.53 -19.09
CA CYS A 32 2.39 18.21 -19.54
C CYS A 32 3.66 18.37 -20.38
N SER A 33 4.81 17.91 -19.88
CA SER A 33 5.97 17.75 -20.74
C SER A 33 5.70 16.57 -21.65
N ASP A 34 5.58 16.82 -22.96
CA ASP A 34 5.51 15.79 -23.99
C ASP A 34 6.83 15.01 -24.02
N ALA A 35 7.01 14.08 -23.08
CA ALA A 35 8.08 13.11 -23.12
C ALA A 35 7.73 12.05 -24.18
N SER A 36 7.90 12.42 -25.44
CA SER A 36 7.79 11.53 -26.59
C SER A 36 8.98 10.57 -26.67
N ASN A 37 9.13 9.69 -25.69
CA ASN A 37 10.03 8.56 -25.82
C ASN A 37 9.28 7.38 -26.43
N LYS A 38 9.53 7.16 -27.73
CA LYS A 38 9.15 5.92 -28.40
C LYS A 38 9.72 4.75 -27.58
N PRO A 39 8.93 3.73 -27.26
CA PRO A 39 9.47 2.54 -26.63
C PRO A 39 10.58 2.01 -27.52
N SER A 40 11.79 1.86 -26.97
CA SER A 40 12.87 1.18 -27.67
C SER A 40 12.34 -0.19 -28.06
N HIS A 41 12.29 -0.48 -29.37
CA HIS A 41 11.97 -1.81 -29.87
C HIS A 41 12.92 -2.82 -29.22
N ARG A 42 12.48 -3.47 -28.14
CA ARG A 42 13.10 -4.71 -27.69
C ARG A 42 12.83 -5.72 -28.79
N SER A 43 13.88 -6.29 -29.34
CA SER A 43 13.80 -7.46 -30.22
C SER A 43 12.86 -8.49 -29.60
N PRO A 44 12.04 -9.20 -30.39
CA PRO A 44 11.13 -10.21 -29.87
C PRO A 44 11.90 -11.25 -29.05
N GLU A 45 11.78 -11.17 -27.72
CA GLU A 45 12.46 -12.08 -26.81
C GLU A 45 11.72 -13.42 -26.86
N CYS A 46 12.44 -14.44 -27.32
CA CYS A 46 12.04 -15.83 -27.27
C CYS A 46 12.93 -16.50 -26.21
N THR A 47 12.38 -16.74 -25.03
CA THR A 47 13.14 -17.20 -23.86
C THR A 47 12.48 -18.46 -23.30
N VAL A 48 13.28 -19.48 -23.02
CA VAL A 48 12.86 -20.67 -22.29
C VAL A 48 13.40 -20.59 -20.87
N TYR A 49 12.51 -20.72 -19.89
CA TYR A 49 12.82 -20.83 -18.47
C TYR A 49 12.77 -22.30 -18.06
N TYR A 50 13.78 -22.78 -17.34
CA TYR A 50 13.80 -24.11 -16.73
C TYR A 50 13.93 -24.03 -15.21
N GLY A 51 13.20 -24.88 -14.51
CA GLY A 51 13.22 -25.02 -13.06
C GLY A 51 11.80 -25.13 -12.50
N LYS A 52 11.62 -24.77 -11.22
CA LYS A 52 10.31 -24.84 -10.57
C LYS A 52 9.42 -23.67 -10.98
N ILE A 53 8.36 -23.94 -11.73
CA ILE A 53 7.43 -22.92 -12.25
C ILE A 53 6.01 -23.19 -11.77
N TYR A 54 5.50 -22.35 -10.86
CA TYR A 54 4.11 -22.40 -10.39
C TYR A 54 3.17 -21.77 -11.41
N ARG A 55 2.19 -22.54 -11.87
CA ARG A 55 1.12 -22.06 -12.77
C ARG A 55 -0.06 -21.46 -12.01
N GLN A 56 -0.34 -22.01 -10.85
CA GLN A 56 -1.38 -21.58 -9.92
C GLN A 56 -1.17 -22.26 -8.56
N PHE A 57 -1.70 -21.65 -7.51
CA PHE A 57 -1.67 -22.20 -6.15
C PHE A 57 -2.98 -22.89 -5.76
N MET A 58 -4.13 -22.35 -6.19
CA MET A 58 -5.47 -22.88 -5.87
C MET A 58 -6.30 -23.18 -7.13
N PRO A 59 -7.27 -24.13 -7.08
CA PRO A 59 -7.65 -24.98 -5.93
C PRO A 59 -6.62 -26.09 -5.63
N HIS A 60 -5.73 -26.37 -6.57
CA HIS A 60 -4.58 -27.24 -6.40
C HIS A 60 -3.36 -26.56 -6.99
N THR A 61 -2.24 -26.72 -6.29
CA THR A 61 -0.93 -26.26 -6.75
C THR A 61 -0.56 -26.99 -8.03
N LYS A 62 -0.28 -26.24 -9.10
CA LYS A 62 0.20 -26.80 -10.37
C LYS A 62 1.59 -26.27 -10.66
N VAL A 63 2.52 -27.19 -10.89
CA VAL A 63 3.93 -26.89 -11.16
C VAL A 63 4.33 -27.54 -12.47
N VAL A 64 5.22 -26.88 -13.21
CA VAL A 64 5.87 -27.42 -14.42
C VAL A 64 7.37 -27.14 -14.37
N ASP A 65 8.13 -27.82 -15.21
CA ASP A 65 9.59 -27.76 -15.22
C ASP A 65 10.14 -26.74 -16.23
N ALA A 66 9.32 -26.35 -17.22
CA ALA A 66 9.73 -25.45 -18.28
C ALA A 66 8.59 -24.56 -18.80
N MET A 67 8.96 -23.35 -19.21
CA MET A 67 8.09 -22.35 -19.82
C MET A 67 8.78 -21.67 -21.00
N LEU A 68 8.16 -21.69 -22.17
CA LEU A 68 8.58 -20.89 -23.32
C LEU A 68 7.76 -19.59 -23.37
N VAL A 69 8.45 -18.45 -23.32
CA VAL A 69 7.88 -17.12 -23.53
C VAL A 69 8.35 -16.59 -24.87
N ARG A 70 7.40 -16.18 -25.72
CA ARG A 70 7.69 -15.53 -27.00
C ARG A 70 6.83 -14.28 -27.16
N ASN A 71 7.46 -13.15 -27.45
CA ASN A 71 6.77 -11.87 -27.68
C ASN A 71 5.86 -11.46 -26.52
N GLY A 72 6.34 -11.64 -25.29
CA GLY A 72 5.59 -11.31 -24.08
C GLY A 72 4.41 -12.23 -23.77
N LYS A 73 4.25 -13.36 -24.49
CA LYS A 73 3.22 -14.36 -24.23
C LYS A 73 3.83 -15.72 -23.90
N ILE A 74 3.13 -16.47 -23.08
CA ILE A 74 3.47 -17.86 -22.77
C ILE A 74 3.02 -18.70 -23.96
N GLU A 75 3.97 -19.27 -24.70
CA GLU A 75 3.67 -20.09 -25.87
C GLU A 75 3.47 -21.56 -25.49
N LEU A 76 4.25 -22.06 -24.53
CA LEU A 76 4.19 -23.45 -24.07
C LEU A 76 4.59 -23.57 -22.60
N LEU A 77 3.92 -24.45 -21.85
CA LEU A 77 4.19 -24.79 -20.45
C LEU A 77 4.14 -26.30 -20.25
N GLY A 78 5.20 -26.90 -19.73
CA GLY A 78 5.23 -28.34 -19.53
C GLY A 78 6.54 -28.88 -18.98
N SER A 79 6.81 -30.15 -19.27
CA SER A 79 8.11 -30.75 -18.98
C SER A 79 9.21 -30.12 -19.82
N ALA A 80 10.46 -30.23 -19.35
CA ALA A 80 11.62 -29.76 -20.10
C ALA A 80 11.72 -30.41 -21.49
N ASP A 81 11.39 -31.71 -21.58
CA ASP A 81 11.44 -32.47 -22.83
C ASP A 81 10.40 -32.00 -23.85
N GLU A 82 9.16 -31.72 -23.41
CA GLU A 82 8.11 -31.18 -24.29
C GLU A 82 8.51 -29.82 -24.86
N VAL A 83 9.06 -28.92 -24.02
CA VAL A 83 9.51 -27.60 -24.46
C VAL A 83 10.71 -27.71 -25.40
N ASN A 84 11.67 -28.59 -25.10
CA ASN A 84 12.82 -28.86 -25.98
C ASN A 84 12.40 -29.39 -27.34
N ALA A 85 11.52 -30.39 -27.36
CA ALA A 85 10.99 -30.97 -28.59
C ALA A 85 10.25 -29.92 -29.42
N TYR A 86 9.48 -29.05 -28.78
CA TYR A 86 8.77 -27.95 -29.45
C TYR A 86 9.72 -26.94 -30.08
N VAL A 87 10.74 -26.49 -29.32
CA VAL A 87 11.77 -25.55 -29.79
C VAL A 87 12.55 -26.12 -30.97
N LEU A 88 12.97 -27.40 -30.90
CA LEU A 88 13.69 -28.08 -31.97
C LEU A 88 12.82 -28.25 -33.22
N ARG A 89 11.57 -28.69 -33.05
CA ARG A 89 10.62 -28.90 -34.14
C ARG A 89 10.36 -27.62 -34.94
N LEU A 90 10.25 -26.49 -34.26
CA LEU A 90 10.00 -25.19 -34.89
C LEU A 90 11.30 -24.42 -35.21
N GLN A 91 12.47 -24.99 -34.93
CA GLN A 91 13.79 -24.37 -35.14
C GLN A 91 13.87 -22.95 -34.55
N LEU A 92 13.29 -22.75 -33.36
CA LEU A 92 13.24 -21.45 -32.72
C LEU A 92 14.64 -21.05 -32.22
N LYS A 93 15.05 -19.82 -32.51
CA LYS A 93 16.21 -19.22 -31.85
C LYS A 93 15.77 -18.71 -30.48
N VAL A 94 16.18 -19.42 -29.43
CA VAL A 94 15.78 -19.13 -28.04
C VAL A 94 16.97 -18.74 -27.17
N ARG A 95 16.71 -17.89 -26.17
CA ARG A 95 17.57 -17.71 -25.01
C ARG A 95 17.14 -18.70 -23.92
N TYR A 96 18.10 -19.36 -23.29
CA TYR A 96 17.80 -20.27 -22.17
C TYR A 96 18.11 -19.58 -20.84
N GLN A 97 17.20 -19.73 -19.88
CA GLN A 97 17.34 -19.25 -18.50
C GLN A 97 17.08 -20.39 -17.53
N TYR A 98 18.10 -20.75 -16.77
CA TYR A 98 18.03 -21.82 -15.77
C TYR A 98 17.86 -21.19 -14.38
N LEU A 99 16.81 -21.58 -13.67
CA LEU A 99 16.62 -21.20 -12.28
C LEU A 99 17.59 -22.01 -11.41
N SER A 100 18.13 -21.38 -10.37
CA SER A 100 18.86 -22.10 -9.32
C SER A 100 17.89 -23.01 -8.54
N GLU A 101 18.40 -24.05 -7.90
CA GLU A 101 17.57 -25.09 -7.24
C GLU A 101 16.57 -24.55 -6.21
N ARG A 102 16.91 -23.45 -5.53
CA ARG A 102 16.02 -22.79 -4.56
C ARG A 102 15.06 -21.80 -5.21
N HIS A 103 15.36 -21.32 -6.41
CA HIS A 103 14.55 -20.30 -7.07
C HIS A 103 13.24 -20.88 -7.59
N ALA A 104 12.21 -20.05 -7.65
CA ALA A 104 10.93 -20.40 -8.24
C ALA A 104 10.40 -19.26 -9.11
N ILE A 105 9.66 -19.61 -10.17
CA ILE A 105 8.79 -18.67 -10.86
C ILE A 105 7.35 -18.86 -10.37
N CYS A 106 6.65 -17.75 -10.15
CA CYS A 106 5.25 -17.73 -9.77
C CYS A 106 4.45 -16.78 -10.67
N PRO A 107 3.11 -16.89 -10.73
CA PRO A 107 2.29 -15.84 -11.33
C PRO A 107 2.61 -14.48 -10.69
N GLY A 108 2.64 -13.43 -11.50
CA GLY A 108 2.97 -12.09 -11.02
C GLY A 108 2.00 -11.63 -9.95
N PHE A 109 2.50 -10.93 -8.93
CA PHE A 109 1.65 -10.45 -7.85
C PHE A 109 0.76 -9.29 -8.34
N ILE A 110 -0.39 -9.13 -7.69
CA ILE A 110 -1.42 -8.17 -8.09
C ILE A 110 -1.85 -7.39 -6.86
N GLU A 111 -1.61 -6.08 -6.87
CA GLU A 111 -2.13 -5.16 -5.85
C GLU A 111 -3.57 -4.84 -6.22
N PRO A 112 -4.58 -5.37 -5.50
CA PRO A 112 -5.96 -5.19 -5.89
C PRO A 112 -6.46 -3.76 -5.72
N ASN A 113 -5.88 -2.96 -4.80
CA ASN A 113 -6.39 -1.65 -4.44
C ASN A 113 -5.26 -0.67 -4.11
N ILE A 114 -5.11 0.37 -4.93
CA ILE A 114 -4.20 1.49 -4.67
C ILE A 114 -4.79 2.83 -5.13
N HIS A 115 -4.73 3.84 -4.27
CA HIS A 115 -4.92 5.25 -4.66
C HIS A 115 -3.60 5.76 -5.25
N LEU A 116 -3.34 5.46 -6.53
CA LEU A 116 -2.03 5.65 -7.15
C LEU A 116 -1.61 7.13 -7.17
N VAL A 117 -2.53 8.04 -7.47
CA VAL A 117 -2.21 9.47 -7.54
C VAL A 117 -1.98 10.04 -6.16
N MET A 118 -2.87 9.76 -5.21
CA MET A 118 -2.70 10.23 -3.83
C MET A 118 -1.44 9.63 -3.18
N SER A 119 -1.13 8.36 -3.47
CA SER A 119 0.11 7.75 -3.01
C SER A 119 1.34 8.45 -3.61
N ALA A 120 1.30 8.84 -4.88
CA ALA A 120 2.38 9.60 -5.52
C ALA A 120 2.53 11.03 -4.93
N VAL A 121 1.45 11.64 -4.45
CA VAL A 121 1.49 12.90 -3.68
C VAL A 121 2.15 12.67 -2.32
N LEU A 122 1.67 11.69 -1.55
CA LEU A 122 2.20 11.39 -0.20
C LEU A 122 3.65 10.94 -0.21
N GLN A 123 4.11 10.26 -1.27
CA GLN A 123 5.52 9.87 -1.44
C GLN A 123 6.46 11.07 -1.65
N GLN A 124 5.94 12.30 -1.77
CA GLN A 124 6.73 13.53 -1.73
C GLN A 124 6.86 14.09 -0.30
N TRP A 125 6.12 13.54 0.66
CA TRP A 125 6.22 13.85 2.09
C TRP A 125 7.06 12.79 2.78
N TYR A 126 7.41 13.03 4.04
CA TYR A 126 8.20 12.09 4.81
C TYR A 126 7.33 11.09 5.57
N HIS A 127 7.57 9.80 5.39
CA HIS A 127 6.91 8.78 6.19
C HIS A 127 7.55 8.73 7.59
N LEU A 128 6.79 9.02 8.63
CA LEU A 128 7.26 9.08 10.00
C LEU A 128 6.78 7.88 10.84
N GLY A 129 6.29 6.83 10.18
CA GLY A 129 5.97 5.56 10.80
C GLY A 129 7.17 4.62 10.89
N PRO A 130 6.92 3.35 11.24
CA PRO A 130 7.97 2.38 11.55
C PRO A 130 8.60 1.73 10.31
N PHE A 131 8.38 2.28 9.11
CA PHE A 131 8.81 1.70 7.82
C PHE A 131 9.86 2.56 7.09
N GLY A 132 10.54 3.44 7.82
CA GLY A 132 11.54 4.35 7.27
C GLY A 132 10.93 5.58 6.59
N LEU A 133 11.76 6.58 6.30
CA LEU A 133 11.33 7.91 5.84
C LEU A 133 10.64 7.93 4.46
N ASP A 134 10.79 6.86 3.69
CA ASP A 134 10.23 6.66 2.35
C ASP A 134 9.28 5.44 2.28
N CYS A 135 8.95 4.83 3.43
CA CYS A 135 8.13 3.61 3.51
C CYS A 135 8.75 2.39 2.79
N SER A 136 10.08 2.36 2.62
CA SER A 136 10.78 1.27 1.91
C SER A 136 11.15 0.07 2.79
N TRP A 137 11.11 0.20 4.12
CA TRP A 137 11.57 -0.87 5.02
C TRP A 137 10.51 -1.96 5.16
N GLN A 138 10.87 -3.18 4.79
CA GLN A 138 9.95 -4.34 4.79
C GLN A 138 9.69 -4.91 6.21
N LYS A 139 10.53 -4.53 7.17
CA LYS A 139 10.45 -4.93 8.57
C LYS A 139 10.20 -3.71 9.43
N LEU A 140 9.42 -3.93 10.49
CA LEU A 140 9.16 -2.92 11.49
C LEU A 140 10.47 -2.41 12.11
N MET A 141 10.57 -1.09 12.25
CA MET A 141 11.69 -0.44 12.94
C MET A 141 11.78 -0.93 14.38
N VAL A 142 12.93 -1.53 14.73
CA VAL A 142 13.28 -1.87 16.10
C VAL A 142 13.45 -0.55 16.86
N HIS A 143 12.63 -0.32 17.89
CA HIS A 143 12.61 0.92 18.71
C HIS A 143 11.97 2.16 18.06
N TYR A 144 10.92 1.97 17.26
CA TYR A 144 10.01 3.06 16.91
C TYR A 144 9.52 3.77 18.19
N SER A 145 9.81 5.07 18.34
CA SER A 145 9.71 5.80 19.61
C SER A 145 9.65 7.32 19.41
N TYR A 146 9.26 8.09 20.43
CA TYR A 146 9.30 9.56 20.37
C TYR A 146 10.68 10.11 20.03
N SER A 147 11.75 9.47 20.51
CA SER A 147 13.13 9.84 20.19
C SER A 147 13.48 9.60 18.71
N TYR A 148 12.86 8.63 18.05
CA TYR A 148 12.98 8.49 16.60
C TYR A 148 12.30 9.67 15.89
N ILE A 149 11.05 9.99 16.24
CA ILE A 149 10.30 11.10 15.64
C ILE A 149 11.06 12.42 15.80
N ALA A 150 11.54 12.71 17.02
CA ALA A 150 12.32 13.92 17.31
C ALA A 150 13.57 14.04 16.42
N ARG A 151 14.35 12.95 16.32
CA ARG A 151 15.58 12.93 15.50
C ARG A 151 15.29 13.04 14.01
N ALA A 152 14.23 12.37 13.53
CA ALA A 152 13.80 12.47 12.15
C ALA A 152 13.44 13.92 11.79
N LEU A 153 12.61 14.58 12.62
CA LEU A 153 12.23 15.98 12.38
C LEU A 153 13.43 16.93 12.38
N LEU A 154 14.32 16.80 13.36
CA LEU A 154 15.55 17.61 13.43
C LEU A 154 16.53 17.34 12.28
N TYR A 155 16.55 16.11 11.76
CA TYR A 155 17.36 15.76 10.59
C TYR A 155 16.77 16.35 9.31
N LEU A 156 15.47 16.21 9.11
CA LEU A 156 14.75 16.70 7.94
C LEU A 156 14.76 18.23 7.86
N ASP A 157 14.62 18.92 9.00
CA ASP A 157 14.68 20.38 9.09
C ASP A 157 15.97 20.96 8.51
N LYS A 158 17.10 20.26 8.67
CA LYS A 158 18.41 20.68 8.14
C LYS A 158 18.54 20.54 6.62
N GLY A 159 17.76 19.65 6.01
CA GLY A 159 17.84 19.33 4.59
C GLY A 159 16.85 20.11 3.71
N LEU A 160 15.85 20.74 4.32
CA LEU A 160 14.78 21.44 3.61
C LEU A 160 15.14 22.91 3.34
N GLU A 161 14.70 23.43 2.19
CA GLU A 161 14.87 24.84 1.82
C GLU A 161 14.24 25.79 2.86
N SER A 162 14.72 27.03 2.90
CA SER A 162 14.19 28.05 3.80
C SER A 162 12.74 28.34 3.45
N GLN A 163 11.83 28.34 4.45
CA GLN A 163 10.38 28.55 4.34
C GLN A 163 9.52 27.36 3.86
N SER A 164 10.10 26.21 3.51
CA SER A 164 9.31 25.01 3.18
C SER A 164 8.65 24.41 4.43
N TRP A 165 7.39 23.99 4.32
CA TRP A 165 6.75 23.16 5.34
C TRP A 165 7.44 21.80 5.44
N LEU A 166 7.55 21.28 6.66
CA LEU A 166 7.90 19.88 6.91
C LEU A 166 6.59 19.09 7.00
N LEU A 167 6.29 18.37 5.93
CA LEU A 167 5.11 17.52 5.83
C LEU A 167 5.48 16.06 6.07
N GLY A 168 4.74 15.42 6.98
CA GLY A 168 4.90 14.02 7.29
C GLY A 168 3.57 13.26 7.29
N TYR A 169 3.65 11.95 7.07
CA TYR A 169 2.51 11.04 7.14
C TYR A 169 2.94 9.68 7.70
N GLY A 170 1.99 8.78 7.94
CA GLY A 170 2.31 7.41 8.39
C GLY A 170 2.73 7.28 9.86
N LEU A 171 2.76 8.38 10.63
CA LEU A 171 3.07 8.34 12.05
C LEU A 171 2.02 7.53 12.78
N HIS A 172 2.42 6.50 13.53
CA HIS A 172 1.47 5.69 14.28
C HIS A 172 1.56 5.98 15.78
N SER A 173 0.77 6.93 16.29
CA SER A 173 0.85 7.32 17.72
C SER A 173 0.59 6.16 18.68
N GLY A 174 -0.31 5.23 18.33
CA GLY A 174 -0.59 4.03 19.13
C GLY A 174 0.63 3.11 19.35
N LEU A 175 1.66 3.20 18.50
CA LEU A 175 2.89 2.40 18.63
C LEU A 175 4.00 3.14 19.39
N LEU A 176 3.80 4.38 19.85
CA LEU A 176 4.85 5.14 20.54
C LEU A 176 4.85 4.94 22.07
N GLY A 177 3.74 4.46 22.62
CA GLY A 177 3.55 4.26 24.05
C GLY A 177 2.46 3.23 24.36
N HIS A 178 2.13 3.07 25.65
CA HIS A 178 1.15 2.06 26.11
C HIS A 178 -0.30 2.52 26.08
N ASN A 179 -0.54 3.81 25.84
CA ASN A 179 -1.87 4.40 25.80
C ASN A 179 -1.94 5.39 24.66
N VAL A 180 -2.85 5.17 23.70
CA VAL A 180 -2.97 6.01 22.51
C VAL A 180 -3.23 7.47 22.87
N ASN A 181 -4.12 7.78 23.82
CA ASN A 181 -4.46 9.15 24.18
C ASN A 181 -3.27 9.91 24.79
N ILE A 182 -2.52 9.25 25.68
CA ILE A 182 -1.27 9.83 26.22
C ILE A 182 -0.28 10.02 25.07
N SER A 183 -0.18 9.04 24.17
CA SER A 183 0.79 9.09 23.08
C SER A 183 0.53 10.23 22.11
N ARG A 184 -0.73 10.49 21.76
CA ARG A 184 -1.13 11.66 20.96
C ARG A 184 -0.73 12.97 21.62
N GLN A 185 -0.95 13.10 22.93
CA GLN A 185 -0.56 14.29 23.69
C GLN A 185 0.96 14.51 23.66
N GLU A 186 1.74 13.44 23.83
CA GLU A 186 3.20 13.52 23.81
C GLU A 186 3.75 13.84 22.42
N VAL A 187 3.16 13.35 21.34
CA VAL A 187 3.54 13.76 19.97
C VAL A 187 3.30 15.26 19.76
N PHE A 188 2.14 15.77 20.15
CA PHE A 188 1.83 17.19 20.02
C PHE A 188 2.78 18.08 20.84
N LYS A 189 3.08 17.68 22.09
CA LYS A 189 4.06 18.38 22.93
C LYS A 189 5.45 18.36 22.30
N LEU A 190 5.89 17.18 21.84
CA LEU A 190 7.20 17.00 21.23
C LEU A 190 7.40 17.98 20.06
N ILE A 191 6.46 18.03 19.12
CA ILE A 191 6.57 18.87 17.92
C ILE A 191 6.69 20.37 18.26
N ASN A 192 6.02 20.82 19.33
CA ASN A 192 6.09 22.21 19.79
C ASN A 192 7.31 22.53 20.66
N GLN A 193 7.98 21.53 21.23
CA GLN A 193 9.19 21.70 22.03
C GLN A 193 10.49 21.65 21.22
N LEU A 194 10.45 21.07 20.01
CA LEU A 194 11.60 21.06 19.12
C LEU A 194 11.94 22.48 18.65
N ASP A 195 13.22 22.80 18.57
CA ASP A 195 13.70 24.08 18.06
C ASP A 195 13.65 24.11 16.51
N ILE A 196 12.45 23.96 15.96
CA ILE A 196 12.18 24.01 14.51
C ILE A 196 11.25 25.19 14.25
N LYS A 197 11.74 26.18 13.50
CA LYS A 197 11.00 27.44 13.25
C LYS A 197 10.01 27.35 12.08
N ARG A 198 10.21 26.42 11.15
CA ARG A 198 9.33 26.21 10.01
C ARG A 198 8.00 25.55 10.43
N PRO A 199 6.93 25.69 9.63
CA PRO A 199 5.70 24.94 9.82
C PRO A 199 5.94 23.43 9.73
N ILE A 200 5.33 22.69 10.66
CA ILE A 200 5.33 21.22 10.69
C ILE A 200 3.87 20.75 10.66
N ALA A 201 3.57 19.75 9.82
CA ALA A 201 2.32 19.01 9.87
C ALA A 201 2.58 17.52 9.66
N ILE A 202 2.11 16.68 10.57
CA ILE A 202 2.30 15.23 10.51
C ILE A 202 0.96 14.52 10.66
N LEU A 203 0.58 13.73 9.65
CA LEU A 203 -0.63 12.92 9.67
C LEU A 203 -0.41 11.61 10.45
N ASP A 204 -1.37 11.27 11.31
CA ASP A 204 -1.39 9.99 12.01
C ASP A 204 -2.00 8.89 11.13
N ALA A 205 -1.41 7.69 11.11
CA ALA A 205 -1.91 6.56 10.34
C ALA A 205 -3.15 5.91 10.98
N GLY A 206 -3.27 5.94 12.31
CA GLY A 206 -4.32 5.24 13.06
C GLY A 206 -5.60 6.05 13.24
N SER A 207 -5.62 7.34 12.90
CA SER A 207 -6.79 8.20 13.04
C SER A 207 -6.69 9.46 12.19
N ALA A 208 -7.82 10.04 11.79
CA ALA A 208 -7.89 11.31 11.08
C ALA A 208 -7.51 12.50 11.98
N ILE A 209 -6.22 12.59 12.32
CA ILE A 209 -5.60 13.68 13.09
C ILE A 209 -4.28 14.10 12.43
N ALA A 210 -4.01 15.41 12.45
CA ALA A 210 -2.71 15.97 12.12
C ALA A 210 -2.12 16.71 13.32
N TYR A 211 -0.86 16.42 13.64
CA TYR A 211 -0.10 17.17 14.64
C TYR A 211 0.63 18.32 13.96
N VAL A 212 0.40 19.53 14.46
CA VAL A 212 0.93 20.78 13.91
C VAL A 212 1.62 21.61 14.98
N ASN A 213 2.68 22.34 14.60
CA ASN A 213 3.31 23.31 15.49
C ASN A 213 2.66 24.71 15.38
N ASP A 214 3.00 25.61 16.30
CA ASP A 214 2.50 26.98 16.30
C ASP A 214 2.79 27.75 15.00
N SER A 215 3.93 27.46 14.35
CA SER A 215 4.28 28.05 13.05
C SER A 215 3.28 27.64 11.95
N ALA A 216 2.83 26.39 11.93
CA ALA A 216 1.78 25.93 11.03
C ALA A 216 0.40 26.50 11.40
N LEU A 217 0.08 26.60 12.69
CA LEU A 217 -1.18 27.21 13.16
C LEU A 217 -1.30 28.67 12.74
N GLU A 218 -0.19 29.42 12.73
CA GLU A 218 -0.15 30.78 12.21
C GLU A 218 -0.65 30.85 10.76
N GLN A 219 -0.13 29.98 9.91
CA GLN A 219 -0.44 29.97 8.49
C GLN A 219 -1.86 29.49 8.22
N ILE A 220 -2.33 28.47 8.97
CA ILE A 220 -3.71 28.01 8.90
C ILE A 220 -4.68 29.13 9.31
N TYR A 221 -4.40 29.84 10.41
CA TYR A 221 -5.25 30.95 10.84
C TYR A 221 -5.28 32.08 9.80
N ASN A 222 -4.13 32.43 9.23
CA ASN A 222 -4.06 33.45 8.18
C ASN A 222 -4.85 33.03 6.94
N TYR A 223 -4.76 31.77 6.52
CA TYR A 223 -5.57 31.22 5.44
C TYR A 223 -7.07 31.34 5.73
N LEU A 224 -7.52 30.92 6.91
CA LEU A 224 -8.93 30.98 7.30
C LEU A 224 -9.44 32.44 7.30
N LYS A 225 -8.62 33.38 7.78
CA LYS A 225 -8.95 34.81 7.81
C LYS A 225 -9.04 35.40 6.41
N SER A 226 -8.15 35.01 5.49
CA SER A 226 -8.12 35.53 4.13
C SER A 226 -9.26 35.03 3.24
N ASN A 227 -9.87 33.90 3.57
CA ASN A 227 -10.91 33.25 2.77
C ASN A 227 -12.33 33.40 3.36
N ASP A 228 -12.54 34.34 4.29
CA ASP A 228 -13.80 34.54 5.03
C ASP A 228 -14.37 33.25 5.67
N ALA A 229 -13.52 32.25 5.88
CA ALA A 229 -13.84 30.97 6.49
C ALA A 229 -13.53 30.95 8.00
N ASN A 230 -13.02 32.05 8.54
CA ASN A 230 -12.67 32.17 9.96
C ASN A 230 -13.92 32.37 10.83
N SER A 231 -14.31 31.32 11.55
CA SER A 231 -15.38 31.37 12.55
C SER A 231 -14.89 31.77 13.95
N PHE A 232 -13.59 32.02 14.13
CA PHE A 232 -13.00 32.30 15.44
C PHE A 232 -12.99 33.79 15.78
N SER A 233 -13.34 34.11 17.03
CA SER A 233 -13.38 35.48 17.55
C SER A 233 -12.01 36.15 17.63
N SER A 234 -10.95 35.35 17.78
CA SER A 234 -9.56 35.82 17.81
C SER A 234 -8.59 34.69 17.46
N LYS A 235 -7.37 35.07 17.09
CA LYS A 235 -6.26 34.12 16.89
C LYS A 235 -5.96 33.30 18.15
N THR A 236 -5.99 33.94 19.32
CA THR A 236 -5.77 33.26 20.60
C THR A 236 -6.81 32.17 20.83
N ALA A 237 -8.09 32.44 20.56
CA ALA A 237 -9.15 31.44 20.68
C ALA A 237 -8.95 30.24 19.73
N PHE A 238 -8.47 30.48 18.52
CA PHE A 238 -8.10 29.40 17.59
C PHE A 238 -6.94 28.55 18.13
N PHE A 239 -5.86 29.19 18.58
CA PHE A 239 -4.69 28.49 19.13
C PHE A 239 -5.07 27.69 20.39
N ASP A 240 -5.83 28.29 21.31
CA ASP A 240 -6.29 27.65 22.54
C ASP A 240 -7.12 26.39 22.25
N LEU A 241 -8.02 26.44 21.25
CA LEU A 241 -8.79 25.28 20.82
C LEU A 241 -7.86 24.15 20.35
N ILE A 242 -6.95 24.42 19.41
CA ILE A 242 -6.10 23.37 18.85
C ILE A 242 -5.10 22.85 19.90
N HIS A 243 -4.62 23.71 20.79
CA HIS A 243 -3.77 23.31 21.93
C HIS A 243 -4.54 22.46 22.94
N GLN A 244 -5.84 22.71 23.15
CA GLN A 244 -6.68 21.87 23.99
C GLN A 244 -6.94 20.51 23.32
N GLN A 245 -7.16 20.49 22.01
CA GLN A 245 -7.40 19.29 21.21
C GLN A 245 -6.13 18.46 20.97
N LYS A 246 -4.95 19.08 21.04
CA LYS A 246 -3.64 18.47 20.77
C LYS A 246 -3.44 18.03 19.31
N GLY A 247 -4.04 18.77 18.38
CA GLY A 247 -3.97 18.50 16.95
C GLY A 247 -5.25 18.92 16.22
N LEU A 248 -5.22 18.82 14.90
CA LEU A 248 -6.37 19.03 14.02
C LEU A 248 -7.06 17.69 13.76
N TYR A 249 -8.38 17.61 13.90
CA TYR A 249 -9.17 16.38 13.73
C TYR A 249 -10.15 16.47 12.56
N ASN A 250 -10.38 15.34 11.89
CA ASN A 250 -11.47 15.15 10.93
C ASN A 250 -11.57 16.31 9.92
N GLU A 251 -12.68 17.05 9.91
CA GLU A 251 -12.95 18.15 8.99
C GLU A 251 -11.97 19.33 9.15
N GLN A 252 -11.37 19.52 10.33
CA GLN A 252 -10.35 20.56 10.55
C GLN A 252 -9.10 20.33 9.69
N LEU A 253 -8.87 19.10 9.24
CA LEU A 253 -7.76 18.79 8.32
C LEU A 253 -7.91 19.50 6.97
N VAL A 254 -9.14 19.83 6.54
CA VAL A 254 -9.34 20.61 5.32
C VAL A 254 -8.73 22.02 5.45
N TRP A 255 -8.66 22.58 6.67
CA TRP A 255 -7.97 23.85 6.91
C TRP A 255 -6.47 23.73 6.66
N LEU A 256 -5.88 22.59 7.04
CA LEU A 256 -4.47 22.29 6.74
C LEU A 256 -4.27 22.20 5.22
N ALA A 257 -5.09 21.41 4.51
CA ALA A 257 -4.98 21.27 3.05
C ALA A 257 -5.06 22.63 2.32
N GLY A 258 -6.02 23.48 2.70
CA GLY A 258 -6.16 24.82 2.12
C GLY A 258 -4.99 25.75 2.43
N SER A 259 -4.35 25.61 3.60
CA SER A 259 -3.23 26.45 4.02
C SER A 259 -1.87 26.08 3.42
N LEU A 260 -1.76 24.96 2.71
CA LEU A 260 -0.49 24.52 2.12
C LEU A 260 0.02 25.57 1.11
N PRO A 261 1.33 25.92 1.13
CA PRO A 261 1.87 26.97 0.26
C PRO A 261 1.73 26.66 -1.22
N GLU A 262 1.38 27.66 -2.04
CA GLU A 262 1.20 27.51 -3.49
C GLU A 262 2.46 26.96 -4.19
N ALA A 263 3.65 27.45 -3.82
CA ALA A 263 4.91 26.95 -4.38
C ALA A 263 5.13 25.45 -4.10
N HIS A 264 4.64 24.97 -2.94
CA HIS A 264 4.71 23.57 -2.59
C HIS A 264 3.70 22.75 -3.41
N MET A 265 2.47 23.24 -3.58
CA MET A 265 1.46 22.58 -4.41
C MET A 265 1.90 22.48 -5.87
N GLN A 266 2.48 23.54 -6.42
CA GLN A 266 3.06 23.53 -7.76
C GLN A 266 4.21 22.51 -7.87
N MET A 267 5.12 22.47 -6.90
CA MET A 267 6.22 21.48 -6.89
C MET A 267 5.68 20.03 -6.84
N GLN A 268 4.67 19.77 -6.02
CA GLN A 268 4.05 18.44 -5.95
C GLN A 268 3.44 18.04 -7.29
N LEU A 269 2.76 18.99 -7.93
CA LEU A 269 2.15 18.81 -9.23
C LEU A 269 3.21 18.56 -10.32
N ASP A 270 4.29 19.33 -10.34
CA ASP A 270 5.38 19.19 -11.32
C ASP A 270 6.06 17.82 -11.22
N ASN A 271 6.12 17.25 -10.02
CA ASN A 271 6.75 15.96 -9.76
C ASN A 271 5.78 14.77 -9.82
N ILE A 272 4.49 14.97 -10.11
CA ILE A 272 3.47 13.92 -9.95
C ILE A 272 3.77 12.66 -10.78
N TYR A 273 4.11 12.82 -12.06
CA TYR A 273 4.41 11.69 -12.94
C TYR A 273 5.72 10.99 -12.57
N THR A 274 6.74 11.77 -12.19
CA THR A 274 8.00 11.21 -11.69
C THR A 274 7.76 10.33 -10.45
N ASN A 275 6.86 10.74 -9.56
CA ASN A 275 6.54 9.92 -8.38
C ASN A 275 5.61 8.74 -8.69
N ILE A 276 4.68 8.86 -9.64
CA ILE A 276 3.93 7.70 -10.15
C ILE A 276 4.91 6.64 -10.69
N GLU A 277 5.90 7.04 -11.49
CA GLU A 277 6.95 6.13 -12.00
C GLU A 277 7.77 5.50 -10.86
N LYS A 278 8.09 6.24 -9.79
CA LYS A 278 8.78 5.67 -8.61
C LYS A 278 7.92 4.63 -7.88
N VAL A 279 6.62 4.87 -7.74
CA VAL A 279 5.67 3.91 -7.14
C VAL A 279 5.61 2.66 -8.00
N ILE A 280 5.49 2.80 -9.32
CA ILE A 280 5.48 1.68 -10.28
C ILE A 280 6.78 0.90 -10.26
N ALA A 281 7.94 1.58 -10.25
CA ALA A 281 9.24 0.93 -10.15
C ALA A 281 9.38 0.15 -8.84
N THR A 282 8.81 0.67 -7.74
CA THR A 282 8.77 -0.04 -6.46
C THR A 282 7.87 -1.27 -6.54
N ALA A 283 6.68 -1.15 -7.13
CA ALA A 283 5.77 -2.27 -7.37
C ALA A 283 6.46 -3.40 -8.15
N LEU A 284 7.11 -3.06 -9.27
CA LEU A 284 7.82 -4.02 -10.12
C LEU A 284 8.99 -4.69 -9.39
N ARG A 285 9.80 -3.93 -8.63
CA ARG A 285 10.87 -4.48 -7.77
C ARG A 285 10.35 -5.42 -6.70
N GLN A 286 9.08 -5.32 -6.34
CA GLN A 286 8.41 -6.17 -5.36
C GLN A 286 7.57 -7.27 -6.03
N GLY A 287 7.73 -7.48 -7.34
CA GLY A 287 7.09 -8.57 -8.09
C GLY A 287 5.65 -8.30 -8.51
N VAL A 288 5.18 -7.05 -8.37
CA VAL A 288 3.82 -6.65 -8.74
C VAL A 288 3.75 -6.37 -10.23
N THR A 289 2.84 -7.05 -10.92
CA THR A 289 2.64 -6.95 -12.38
C THR A 289 1.39 -6.17 -12.75
N HIS A 290 0.45 -6.04 -11.81
CA HIS A 290 -0.83 -5.34 -11.99
C HIS A 290 -1.15 -4.49 -10.76
N LEU A 291 -1.62 -3.27 -11.00
CA LEU A 291 -2.14 -2.36 -9.98
C LEU A 291 -3.63 -2.10 -10.25
N GLY A 292 -4.47 -2.42 -9.27
CA GLY A 292 -5.88 -2.05 -9.22
C GLY A 292 -6.05 -0.61 -8.75
N VAL A 293 -6.32 0.30 -9.68
CA VAL A 293 -6.35 1.74 -9.38
C VAL A 293 -7.77 2.15 -8.98
N ILE A 294 -7.92 2.66 -7.76
CA ILE A 294 -9.23 2.99 -7.15
C ILE A 294 -9.48 4.49 -7.01
N ASP A 295 -8.61 5.35 -7.57
CA ASP A 295 -8.78 6.79 -7.54
C ASP A 295 -10.13 7.22 -8.16
N THR A 296 -10.98 7.83 -7.35
CA THR A 296 -12.31 8.32 -7.76
C THR A 296 -12.33 9.82 -8.02
N HIS A 297 -11.41 10.57 -7.41
CA HIS A 297 -11.35 12.03 -7.52
C HIS A 297 -11.15 12.48 -8.99
N PRO A 298 -11.90 13.49 -9.49
CA PRO A 298 -11.83 13.92 -10.88
C PRO A 298 -10.42 14.31 -11.33
N PHE A 299 -9.69 15.03 -10.49
CA PHE A 299 -8.31 15.43 -10.77
C PHE A 299 -7.38 14.20 -10.88
N ALA A 300 -7.48 13.24 -9.95
CA ALA A 300 -6.66 12.03 -9.99
C ALA A 300 -6.95 11.20 -11.25
N ARG A 301 -8.23 11.05 -11.63
CA ARG A 301 -8.63 10.38 -12.87
C ARG A 301 -8.08 11.07 -14.11
N LYS A 302 -8.06 12.41 -14.13
CA LYS A 302 -7.44 13.18 -15.21
C LYS A 302 -5.94 12.91 -15.31
N ILE A 303 -5.22 12.90 -14.18
CA ILE A 303 -3.79 12.57 -14.14
C ILE A 303 -3.54 11.16 -14.69
N LEU A 304 -4.31 10.16 -14.26
CA LEU A 304 -4.18 8.78 -14.72
C LEU A 304 -4.49 8.62 -16.21
N ALA A 305 -5.53 9.29 -16.72
CA ALA A 305 -5.88 9.24 -18.14
C ALA A 305 -4.80 9.89 -19.04
N GLN A 306 -4.06 10.86 -18.52
CA GLN A 306 -2.98 11.55 -19.22
C GLN A 306 -1.61 10.85 -19.04
N TYR A 307 -1.50 9.96 -18.05
CA TYR A 307 -0.26 9.26 -17.76
C TYR A 307 0.13 8.31 -18.89
N GLN A 308 1.32 8.51 -19.44
CA GLN A 308 1.95 7.61 -20.40
C GLN A 308 3.20 7.01 -19.75
N PRO A 309 3.31 5.68 -19.60
CA PRO A 309 4.50 5.06 -19.03
C PRO A 309 5.73 5.38 -19.89
N THR A 310 6.76 5.92 -19.26
CA THR A 310 7.98 6.40 -19.94
C THR A 310 9.16 5.44 -19.78
N ILE A 311 9.23 4.71 -18.66
CA ILE A 311 10.38 3.85 -18.32
C ILE A 311 9.99 2.38 -18.24
N GLN A 312 9.02 2.05 -17.38
CA GLN A 312 8.64 0.67 -17.08
C GLN A 312 7.15 0.46 -17.31
N HIS A 313 6.81 -0.68 -17.91
CA HIS A 313 5.42 -1.04 -18.13
C HIS A 313 4.88 -1.84 -16.94
N ILE A 314 3.71 -1.43 -16.45
CA ILE A 314 2.89 -2.18 -15.50
C ILE A 314 1.44 -2.13 -15.99
N ASN A 315 0.66 -3.16 -15.67
CA ASN A 315 -0.75 -3.21 -16.02
C ASN A 315 -1.57 -2.43 -14.99
N LEU A 316 -2.02 -1.23 -15.36
CA LEU A 316 -3.01 -0.48 -14.57
C LEU A 316 -4.41 -1.00 -14.92
N VAL A 317 -5.18 -1.41 -13.92
CA VAL A 317 -6.51 -1.99 -14.11
C VAL A 317 -7.48 -1.23 -13.22
N GLU A 318 -8.57 -0.74 -13.81
CA GLU A 318 -9.70 -0.27 -13.03
C GLU A 318 -10.51 -1.49 -12.57
N PRO A 319 -10.75 -1.68 -11.27
CA PRO A 319 -11.49 -2.84 -10.78
C PRO A 319 -12.91 -2.89 -11.37
N LYS A 320 -13.30 -4.02 -11.97
CA LYS A 320 -14.67 -4.21 -12.49
C LYS A 320 -15.76 -4.10 -11.41
N HIS A 321 -15.39 -4.42 -10.17
CA HIS A 321 -16.27 -4.40 -9.02
C HIS A 321 -15.56 -3.65 -7.88
N SER A 322 -16.00 -2.44 -7.57
CA SER A 322 -15.46 -1.63 -6.46
C SER A 322 -16.15 -2.00 -5.14
N TRP A 323 -16.11 -3.26 -4.73
CA TRP A 323 -16.51 -3.63 -3.37
C TRP A 323 -15.26 -3.65 -2.50
N LEU A 324 -14.78 -2.45 -2.18
CA LEU A 324 -13.95 -2.23 -1.00
C LEU A 324 -14.88 -2.31 0.21
N GLN A 325 -15.09 -3.52 0.71
CA GLN A 325 -15.43 -3.62 2.11
C GLN A 325 -14.10 -3.43 2.83
N GLU A 326 -13.86 -2.21 3.31
CA GLU A 326 -13.02 -2.03 4.50
C GLU A 326 -13.71 -2.88 5.57
N LEU A 327 -13.36 -4.17 5.64
CA LEU A 327 -13.70 -5.00 6.77
C LEU A 327 -12.85 -4.47 7.91
N ASN A 328 -13.37 -3.37 8.43
CA ASN A 328 -13.42 -3.12 9.83
C ASN A 328 -14.55 -4.07 10.38
N SER A 329 -15.26 -3.91 11.49
CA SER A 329 -15.76 -5.00 12.37
C SER A 329 -16.28 -6.38 11.82
N LEU A 330 -16.10 -7.46 12.60
CA LEU A 330 -16.91 -8.71 12.48
C LEU A 330 -18.43 -8.41 12.52
N ALA A 331 -18.82 -7.29 13.15
CA ALA A 331 -20.20 -6.79 13.16
C ALA A 331 -20.71 -6.32 11.79
N CYS A 332 -19.83 -5.98 10.83
CA CYS A 332 -20.22 -5.68 9.45
C CYS A 332 -20.76 -6.90 8.69
N LEU A 333 -20.60 -8.11 9.23
CA LEU A 333 -21.12 -9.35 8.63
C LEU A 333 -22.53 -9.71 9.14
N GLY A 334 -22.96 -9.17 10.28
CA GLY A 334 -24.15 -9.64 11.00
C GLY A 334 -25.49 -9.12 10.49
N GLU A 335 -25.57 -7.86 10.03
CA GLU A 335 -26.85 -7.21 9.71
C GLU A 335 -27.10 -6.98 8.21
N HIS A 336 -26.06 -6.78 7.39
CA HIS A 336 -26.24 -6.47 5.96
C HIS A 336 -26.29 -7.70 5.03
N ILE A 337 -25.99 -8.90 5.52
CA ILE A 337 -25.80 -10.09 4.65
C ILE A 337 -27.09 -10.93 4.51
N LYS A 338 -28.10 -10.72 5.36
CA LYS A 338 -29.38 -11.46 5.26
C LYS A 338 -30.22 -11.12 4.02
N GLY A 339 -29.82 -10.13 3.21
CA GLY A 339 -30.51 -9.72 1.99
C GLY A 339 -29.69 -9.76 0.69
N ALA A 340 -28.42 -10.20 0.71
CA ALA A 340 -27.59 -10.16 -0.49
C ALA A 340 -27.98 -11.26 -1.49
N SER A 341 -28.33 -10.86 -2.72
CA SER A 341 -28.69 -11.79 -3.81
C SER A 341 -27.53 -12.73 -4.16
N LYS A 342 -27.86 -13.93 -4.67
CA LYS A 342 -26.89 -14.95 -5.12
C LYS A 342 -25.96 -14.48 -6.28
N GLU A 343 -26.22 -13.31 -6.87
CA GLU A 343 -25.48 -12.79 -8.02
C GLU A 343 -24.36 -11.78 -7.67
N LEU A 344 -24.25 -11.31 -6.42
CA LEU A 344 -23.12 -10.43 -6.04
C LEU A 344 -21.80 -11.22 -5.94
N SER A 345 -20.76 -10.71 -6.61
CA SER A 345 -19.38 -11.20 -6.52
C SER A 345 -18.90 -11.17 -5.06
N ARG A 346 -18.74 -12.33 -4.44
CA ARG A 346 -18.22 -12.48 -3.06
C ARG A 346 -16.72 -12.27 -3.01
N SER A 347 -16.22 -11.09 -3.36
CA SER A 347 -14.78 -10.75 -3.32
C SER A 347 -14.50 -9.68 -2.29
N ILE A 348 -13.47 -9.88 -1.47
CA ILE A 348 -13.10 -8.96 -0.39
C ILE A 348 -11.59 -8.76 -0.41
N VAL A 349 -11.15 -7.52 -0.19
CA VAL A 349 -9.74 -7.16 -0.07
C VAL A 349 -9.43 -6.83 1.39
N ILE A 350 -8.36 -7.42 1.92
CA ILE A 350 -7.95 -7.27 3.33
C ILE A 350 -6.56 -6.65 3.41
N ASP A 351 -6.41 -5.59 4.20
CA ASP A 351 -5.11 -5.04 4.60
C ASP A 351 -4.55 -5.82 5.80
N ILE A 352 -4.05 -7.03 5.55
CA ILE A 352 -3.59 -7.93 6.62
C ILE A 352 -2.37 -7.43 7.40
N GLY A 353 -1.69 -6.41 6.86
CA GLY A 353 -0.53 -5.81 7.49
C GLY A 353 -0.82 -5.24 8.89
N GLN A 354 -2.06 -4.82 9.15
CA GLN A 354 -2.51 -4.30 10.45
C GLN A 354 -2.35 -5.31 11.59
N VAL A 355 -2.49 -6.61 11.32
CA VAL A 355 -2.24 -7.66 12.32
C VAL A 355 -0.81 -7.59 12.87
N GLY A 356 0.16 -7.24 12.01
CA GLY A 356 1.56 -7.16 12.40
C GLY A 356 1.84 -6.09 13.46
N TYR A 357 1.19 -4.93 13.37
CA TYR A 357 1.48 -3.80 14.26
C TYR A 357 0.36 -3.48 15.26
N CYS A 358 -0.91 -3.48 14.86
CA CYS A 358 -2.06 -3.27 15.76
C CYS A 358 -2.41 -4.51 16.59
N GLY A 359 -1.96 -5.70 16.16
CA GLY A 359 -2.30 -6.94 16.85
C GLY A 359 -1.90 -6.95 18.32
N TYR A 360 -0.77 -6.34 18.66
CA TYR A 360 -0.34 -6.27 20.06
C TYR A 360 -1.18 -5.28 20.89
N GLU A 361 -1.56 -4.13 20.32
CA GLU A 361 -2.49 -3.20 20.96
C GLU A 361 -3.84 -3.86 21.25
N TRP A 362 -4.32 -4.70 20.33
CA TRP A 362 -5.52 -5.51 20.54
C TRP A 362 -5.42 -6.39 21.80
N VAL A 363 -4.31 -7.13 21.94
CA VAL A 363 -4.05 -7.98 23.12
C VAL A 363 -4.03 -7.15 24.41
N GLN A 364 -3.45 -5.95 24.37
CA GLN A 364 -3.37 -5.07 25.54
C GLN A 364 -4.73 -4.47 25.94
N SER A 365 -5.62 -4.22 24.98
CA SER A 365 -6.90 -3.55 25.23
C SER A 365 -7.96 -4.42 25.91
N TYR A 366 -7.78 -5.76 25.98
CA TYR A 366 -8.69 -6.78 26.55
C TYR A 366 -10.19 -6.71 26.12
N HIS A 367 -10.62 -5.76 25.29
CA HIS A 367 -12.00 -5.52 24.86
C HIS A 367 -12.16 -4.82 23.48
N GLY A 368 -11.17 -4.89 22.57
CA GLY A 368 -11.26 -4.22 21.28
C GLY A 368 -12.24 -4.89 20.30
N GLN A 369 -13.47 -4.38 20.19
CA GLN A 369 -14.49 -4.77 19.19
C GLN A 369 -14.10 -4.52 17.72
N SER A 370 -12.86 -4.10 17.47
CA SER A 370 -12.32 -3.76 16.16
C SER A 370 -11.18 -4.71 15.74
N LEU A 371 -11.60 -5.86 15.18
CA LEU A 371 -11.06 -6.48 13.96
C LEU A 371 -9.71 -7.16 13.93
N LEU A 372 -9.82 -8.47 13.88
CA LEU A 372 -8.68 -9.34 13.65
C LEU A 372 -8.50 -9.70 12.18
N GLN A 373 -9.39 -9.24 11.29
CA GLN A 373 -9.45 -9.60 9.87
C GLN A 373 -9.58 -11.13 9.69
N PRO A 374 -10.83 -11.65 9.62
CA PRO A 374 -11.10 -13.09 9.72
C PRO A 374 -10.82 -13.81 8.38
N CYS A 375 -9.55 -13.88 7.96
CA CYS A 375 -9.15 -14.38 6.65
C CYS A 375 -9.64 -15.82 6.39
N GLN A 376 -9.31 -16.77 7.28
CA GLN A 376 -9.68 -18.17 7.08
C GLN A 376 -11.19 -18.38 7.11
N GLN A 377 -11.89 -17.74 8.04
CA GLN A 377 -13.35 -17.83 8.11
C GLN A 377 -14.03 -17.33 6.83
N LEU A 378 -13.53 -16.26 6.22
CA LEU A 378 -14.07 -15.75 4.95
C LEU A 378 -13.83 -16.75 3.81
N VAL A 379 -12.65 -17.37 3.75
CA VAL A 379 -12.36 -18.44 2.78
C VAL A 379 -13.32 -19.62 2.98
N ASP A 380 -13.54 -20.06 4.22
CA ASP A 380 -14.44 -21.18 4.56
C ASP A 380 -15.92 -20.88 4.21
N GLN A 381 -16.31 -19.60 4.24
CA GLN A 381 -17.63 -19.13 3.80
C GLN A 381 -17.77 -18.96 2.27
N GLY A 382 -16.70 -19.25 1.52
CA GLY A 382 -16.67 -19.19 0.06
C GLY A 382 -16.46 -17.78 -0.51
N TYR A 383 -15.85 -16.88 0.25
CA TYR A 383 -15.41 -15.58 -0.27
C TYR A 383 -14.08 -15.71 -1.03
N ASN A 384 -13.94 -14.96 -2.12
CA ASN A 384 -12.67 -14.69 -2.78
C ASN A 384 -11.90 -13.64 -1.96
N VAL A 385 -11.03 -14.11 -1.08
CA VAL A 385 -10.19 -13.26 -0.22
C VAL A 385 -8.93 -12.83 -0.98
N CYS A 386 -8.73 -11.52 -1.08
CA CYS A 386 -7.56 -10.88 -1.68
C CYS A 386 -6.78 -10.11 -0.60
N LEU A 387 -5.49 -9.95 -0.78
CA LEU A 387 -4.64 -9.19 0.13
C LEU A 387 -4.08 -7.94 -0.57
N GLN A 388 -4.05 -6.82 0.14
CA GLN A 388 -3.40 -5.58 -0.28
C GLN A 388 -2.20 -5.27 0.61
N SER A 389 -1.29 -4.42 0.12
CA SER A 389 -0.09 -4.03 0.85
C SER A 389 -0.34 -2.99 1.97
N GLY A 390 -1.42 -2.20 1.87
CA GLY A 390 -1.66 -1.06 2.76
C GLY A 390 -0.83 0.19 2.40
N PHE A 391 -0.25 0.22 1.20
CA PHE A 391 0.49 1.38 0.68
C PHE A 391 -0.43 2.62 0.54
N PRO A 392 0.03 3.84 0.89
CA PRO A 392 1.40 4.22 1.25
C PRO A 392 1.70 4.21 2.76
N ALA A 393 0.74 3.87 3.61
CA ALA A 393 0.96 3.79 5.05
C ALA A 393 1.89 2.62 5.43
N GLN A 394 1.89 1.56 4.64
CA GLN A 394 2.75 0.39 4.75
C GLN A 394 3.55 0.16 3.45
N PRO A 395 4.65 -0.61 3.50
CA PRO A 395 5.47 -0.87 2.31
C PRO A 395 4.68 -1.60 1.22
N LEU A 396 4.89 -1.20 -0.04
CA LEU A 396 4.27 -1.84 -1.21
C LEU A 396 4.88 -3.23 -1.46
N ASN A 397 4.51 -4.22 -0.66
CA ASN A 397 5.02 -5.59 -0.77
C ASN A 397 3.95 -6.63 -0.45
N LEU A 398 3.51 -7.35 -1.49
CA LEU A 398 2.46 -8.36 -1.37
C LEU A 398 2.97 -9.68 -0.77
N MET A 399 4.26 -9.99 -0.88
CA MET A 399 4.86 -11.13 -0.17
C MET A 399 4.83 -10.91 1.34
N ARG A 400 5.02 -9.66 1.78
CA ARG A 400 4.83 -9.27 3.19
C ARG A 400 3.38 -9.47 3.64
N ALA A 401 2.40 -9.06 2.82
CA ALA A 401 0.99 -9.28 3.13
C ALA A 401 0.65 -10.80 3.20
N ALA A 402 1.11 -11.58 2.22
CA ALA A 402 0.91 -13.02 2.18
C ALA A 402 1.56 -13.75 3.38
N GLU A 403 2.74 -13.30 3.80
CA GLU A 403 3.41 -13.77 5.01
C GLU A 403 2.57 -13.47 6.25
N GLN A 404 2.09 -12.24 6.38
CA GLN A 404 1.29 -11.82 7.53
C GLN A 404 -0.04 -12.58 7.61
N ALA A 405 -0.64 -12.94 6.47
CA ALA A 405 -1.86 -13.73 6.42
C ALA A 405 -1.66 -15.21 6.81
N SER A 406 -0.49 -15.78 6.53
CA SER A 406 -0.19 -17.18 6.86
C SER A 406 0.39 -17.36 8.27
N THR A 407 1.09 -16.34 8.78
CA THR A 407 1.76 -16.42 10.08
C THR A 407 1.02 -15.67 11.18
N ARG A 408 0.33 -14.58 10.85
CA ARG A 408 -0.35 -13.65 11.78
C ARG A 408 0.50 -13.25 12.98
N ILE A 409 1.83 -13.14 12.79
CA ILE A 409 2.78 -12.76 13.83
C ILE A 409 2.63 -11.28 14.14
N MET A 410 2.40 -10.94 15.41
CA MET A 410 2.44 -9.58 15.94
C MET A 410 3.89 -9.11 16.01
N GLU A 411 4.37 -8.46 14.95
CA GLU A 411 5.73 -7.94 14.81
C GLU A 411 6.10 -6.95 15.93
N TYR A 412 5.13 -6.14 16.38
CA TYR A 412 5.36 -5.16 17.46
C TYR A 412 5.36 -5.77 18.87
N ALA A 413 4.94 -7.02 19.04
CA ALA A 413 4.90 -7.64 20.37
C ALA A 413 6.31 -7.69 20.99
N PRO A 414 6.46 -7.36 22.29
CA PRO A 414 7.74 -7.30 22.98
C PRO A 414 8.59 -8.55 22.85
N GLY A 415 9.91 -8.37 22.95
CA GLY A 415 10.93 -9.42 22.87
C GLY A 415 10.69 -10.63 23.77
N CYS A 416 9.99 -10.45 24.89
CA CYS A 416 9.71 -11.49 25.88
C CYS A 416 8.64 -12.52 25.46
N TYR A 417 7.82 -12.24 24.44
CA TYR A 417 6.85 -13.22 23.93
C TYR A 417 7.53 -14.23 23.00
N THR A 418 7.25 -15.51 23.17
CA THR A 418 7.66 -16.59 22.26
C THR A 418 6.98 -16.43 20.89
N ARG A 419 7.51 -17.10 19.85
CA ARG A 419 6.89 -17.07 18.51
C ARG A 419 5.41 -17.46 18.54
N HIS A 420 5.06 -18.49 19.33
CA HIS A 420 3.68 -18.98 19.44
C HIS A 420 2.76 -17.95 20.12
N GLU A 421 3.24 -17.29 21.17
CA GLU A 421 2.46 -16.24 21.86
C GLU A 421 2.31 -14.96 21.04
N ARG A 422 3.13 -14.79 20.00
CA ARG A 422 3.01 -13.67 19.05
C ARG A 422 2.06 -13.96 17.89
N VAL A 423 1.54 -15.17 17.74
CA VAL A 423 0.56 -15.46 16.68
C VAL A 423 -0.82 -15.02 17.15
N LEU A 424 -1.43 -14.08 16.45
CA LEU A 424 -2.74 -13.56 16.78
C LEU A 424 -3.84 -14.34 16.06
N LEU A 425 -4.73 -15.00 16.82
CA LEU A 425 -5.78 -15.89 16.28
C LEU A 425 -5.25 -16.87 15.22
N PRO A 426 -4.47 -17.90 15.61
CA PRO A 426 -3.90 -18.87 14.68
C PRO A 426 -4.93 -19.54 13.76
N GLU A 427 -6.17 -19.70 14.20
CA GLU A 427 -7.28 -20.27 13.42
C GLU A 427 -7.72 -19.38 12.25
N GLN A 428 -7.32 -18.11 12.22
CA GLN A 428 -7.55 -17.20 11.11
C GLN A 428 -6.39 -17.15 10.11
N CYS A 429 -5.31 -17.91 10.33
CA CYS A 429 -4.21 -18.02 9.38
C CYS A 429 -4.67 -18.72 8.10
N LEU A 430 -4.29 -18.15 6.96
CA LEU A 430 -4.40 -18.83 5.67
C LEU A 430 -3.29 -19.88 5.51
N SER A 431 -3.55 -20.94 4.76
CA SER A 431 -2.48 -21.81 4.26
C SER A 431 -1.50 -21.04 3.36
N LYS A 432 -0.29 -21.55 3.17
CA LYS A 432 0.69 -20.91 2.27
C LYS A 432 0.14 -20.74 0.86
N GLU A 433 -0.52 -21.77 0.34
CA GLU A 433 -1.14 -21.74 -0.98
C GLU A 433 -2.31 -20.76 -1.06
N GLN A 434 -3.13 -20.66 0.00
CA GLN A 434 -4.21 -19.67 0.08
C GLN A 434 -3.66 -18.25 0.11
N SER A 435 -2.60 -17.97 0.88
CA SER A 435 -1.97 -16.65 0.91
C SER A 435 -1.37 -16.26 -0.45
N LEU A 436 -0.67 -17.17 -1.13
CA LEU A 436 -0.13 -16.90 -2.47
C LEU A 436 -1.24 -16.77 -3.51
N HIS A 437 -2.32 -17.55 -3.38
CA HIS A 437 -3.53 -17.38 -4.19
C HIS A 437 -4.16 -15.98 -3.99
N ALA A 438 -4.19 -15.51 -2.75
CA ALA A 438 -4.80 -14.23 -2.36
C ALA A 438 -4.08 -13.00 -2.95
N VAL A 439 -2.79 -13.10 -3.27
CA VAL A 439 -2.00 -12.03 -3.94
C VAL A 439 -1.79 -12.26 -5.44
N THR A 440 -2.38 -13.33 -6.00
CA THR A 440 -2.30 -13.66 -7.43
C THR A 440 -3.70 -13.81 -8.04
N ASN A 441 -4.19 -15.03 -8.23
CA ASN A 441 -5.44 -15.31 -8.91
C ASN A 441 -6.69 -14.75 -8.19
N ALA A 442 -6.71 -14.68 -6.86
CA ALA A 442 -7.84 -14.08 -6.16
C ALA A 442 -7.97 -12.59 -6.49
N SER A 443 -6.86 -11.84 -6.44
CA SER A 443 -6.78 -10.45 -6.85
C SER A 443 -7.10 -10.27 -8.34
N ALA A 444 -6.66 -11.17 -9.22
CA ALA A 444 -7.03 -11.13 -10.65
C ALA A 444 -8.55 -11.25 -10.85
N ILE A 445 -9.20 -12.17 -10.14
CA ILE A 445 -10.66 -12.33 -10.15
C ILE A 445 -11.35 -11.06 -9.62
N HIS A 446 -10.83 -10.46 -8.55
CA HIS A 446 -11.35 -9.21 -8.00
C HIS A 446 -11.31 -8.06 -9.00
N LEU A 447 -10.17 -7.89 -9.67
CA LEU A 447 -10.00 -6.90 -10.74
C LEU A 447 -10.77 -7.26 -12.02
N GLY A 448 -11.17 -8.51 -12.16
CA GLY A 448 -11.81 -9.04 -13.36
C GLY A 448 -10.90 -9.09 -14.57
N CYS A 449 -9.58 -9.20 -14.36
CA CYS A 449 -8.58 -9.30 -15.41
C CYS A 449 -8.13 -10.75 -15.63
N ASN A 450 -7.59 -11.04 -16.82
CA ASN A 450 -7.08 -12.37 -17.15
C ASN A 450 -5.59 -12.50 -16.75
N ALA A 451 -5.34 -12.55 -15.44
CA ALA A 451 -4.02 -12.62 -14.83
C ALA A 451 -4.00 -13.59 -13.63
N GLY A 452 -2.93 -13.59 -12.83
CA GLY A 452 -2.83 -14.36 -11.59
C GLY A 452 -2.64 -15.87 -11.76
N LYS A 453 -2.56 -16.37 -13.00
CA LYS A 453 -2.17 -17.73 -13.38
C LYS A 453 -1.24 -17.70 -14.59
N LEU A 454 -0.41 -18.73 -14.75
CA LEU A 454 0.38 -18.95 -15.96
C LEU A 454 -0.28 -19.99 -16.86
N GLN A 455 -0.70 -19.54 -18.04
CA GLN A 455 -1.39 -20.36 -19.03
C GLN A 455 -0.88 -20.05 -20.44
N GLU A 456 -0.85 -21.07 -21.28
CA GLU A 456 -0.49 -20.93 -22.69
C GLU A 456 -1.44 -19.99 -23.42
N GLY A 457 -0.90 -19.19 -24.33
CA GLY A 457 -1.60 -18.15 -25.09
C GLY A 457 -1.81 -16.83 -24.34
N GLN A 458 -1.58 -16.80 -23.01
CA GLN A 458 -1.75 -15.59 -22.19
C GLN A 458 -0.47 -14.76 -22.12
N SER A 459 -0.62 -13.49 -21.75
CA SER A 459 0.51 -12.59 -21.51
C SER A 459 1.35 -13.10 -20.33
N ALA A 460 2.67 -13.07 -20.50
CA ALA A 460 3.63 -13.62 -19.56
C ALA A 460 3.82 -12.66 -18.39
N ASN A 461 2.91 -12.76 -17.41
CA ASN A 461 2.94 -11.97 -16.19
C ASN A 461 3.40 -12.83 -15.01
N PHE A 462 4.69 -12.78 -14.69
CA PHE A 462 5.31 -13.66 -13.70
C PHE A 462 6.45 -12.98 -12.95
N VAL A 463 6.78 -13.55 -11.78
CA VAL A 463 7.87 -13.12 -10.92
C VAL A 463 8.86 -14.27 -10.75
N HIS A 464 10.15 -13.96 -10.83
CA HIS A 464 11.23 -14.88 -10.50
C HIS A 464 11.74 -14.56 -9.08
N LEU A 465 11.51 -15.48 -8.14
CA LEU A 465 11.88 -15.37 -6.74
C LEU A 465 13.19 -16.09 -6.43
N SER A 466 13.96 -15.54 -5.49
CA SER A 466 15.21 -16.14 -5.00
C SER A 466 15.02 -17.38 -4.12
N ASP A 467 13.79 -17.69 -3.72
CA ASP A 467 13.49 -18.89 -2.92
C ASP A 467 12.09 -19.42 -3.27
N ASP A 468 11.81 -20.67 -2.90
CA ASP A 468 10.54 -21.35 -3.15
C ASP A 468 9.51 -20.94 -2.09
N PRO A 469 8.42 -20.24 -2.48
CA PRO A 469 7.43 -19.78 -1.52
C PRO A 469 6.62 -20.90 -0.84
N LEU A 470 6.56 -22.11 -1.43
CA LEU A 470 6.00 -23.30 -0.77
C LEU A 470 7.07 -24.20 -0.13
N GLY A 471 8.31 -23.75 -0.09
CA GLY A 471 9.40 -24.40 0.63
C GLY A 471 9.25 -24.32 2.15
N THR A 472 10.33 -24.67 2.86
CA THR A 472 10.33 -24.78 4.33
C THR A 472 10.38 -23.44 5.08
N GLY A 473 10.70 -22.34 4.40
CA GLY A 473 10.77 -21.01 4.99
C GLY A 473 9.43 -20.25 5.03
N ASP A 474 9.27 -19.38 6.02
CA ASP A 474 8.10 -18.49 6.17
C ASP A 474 8.48 -17.01 6.01
N CYS A 475 9.74 -16.66 5.75
CA CYS A 475 10.22 -15.27 5.67
C CYS A 475 10.07 -14.70 4.25
N TRP A 476 8.86 -14.76 3.70
CA TRP A 476 8.55 -14.35 2.33
C TRP A 476 8.88 -12.90 2.01
N ARG A 477 8.78 -11.99 2.99
CA ARG A 477 9.14 -10.58 2.79
C ARG A 477 10.62 -10.35 2.49
N ASP A 478 11.49 -11.32 2.83
CA ASP A 478 12.93 -11.27 2.60
C ASP A 478 13.32 -11.88 1.24
N PHE A 479 12.36 -12.42 0.48
CA PHE A 479 12.64 -13.00 -0.82
C PHE A 479 13.04 -11.90 -1.79
N ALA A 480 14.20 -12.05 -2.43
CA ALA A 480 14.58 -11.14 -3.49
C ALA A 480 13.78 -11.48 -4.75
N VAL A 481 13.19 -10.45 -5.36
CA VAL A 481 12.65 -10.52 -6.71
C VAL A 481 13.83 -10.37 -7.66
N ILE A 482 14.22 -11.48 -8.29
CA ILE A 482 15.32 -11.52 -9.26
C ILE A 482 14.90 -10.79 -10.52
N ASP A 483 13.65 -11.03 -10.95
CA ASP A 483 13.08 -10.38 -12.12
C ASP A 483 11.55 -10.36 -12.05
N CYS A 484 10.94 -9.37 -12.71
CA CYS A 484 9.50 -9.16 -12.75
C CYS A 484 9.06 -8.85 -14.18
N TYR A 485 8.23 -9.73 -14.73
CA TYR A 485 7.74 -9.63 -16.10
C TYR A 485 6.29 -9.15 -16.07
N ALA A 486 6.07 -7.90 -16.48
CA ALA A 486 4.75 -7.31 -16.67
C ALA A 486 4.53 -7.04 -18.17
N ASN A 487 3.75 -7.88 -18.84
CA ASN A 487 3.45 -7.81 -20.26
C ASN A 487 1.96 -7.46 -20.50
N LYS A 488 1.70 -6.74 -21.59
CA LYS A 488 0.36 -6.32 -22.04
C LYS A 488 -0.50 -7.46 -22.57
#